data_AF-A0A8S4QCT7-F1
#
_entry.id   AF-A0A8S4QCT7-F1
#
_cell.length_a   1.000
_cell.length_b   1.000
_cell.length_c   1.000
_cell.angle_alpha   90.00
_cell.angle_beta   90.00
_cell.angle_gamma   90.00
#
_symmetry.space_group_name_H-M   'P 1'
#
loop_
_entity.id
_entity.type
_entity.pdbx_description
1 polymer ?
#
loop_
_entity_poly.entity_id
_entity_poly.type
_entity_poly.pdbx_seq_one_letter_code
_entity_poly.pdbx_strand_id
1 'polypeptide(L)'
;MNHSRVLIRPFNKRAAFEALALNRKNLCILVRALTGHCGLNRHMFNLKLQDTDLCRLYKEAAETPQHLICSCPALMHKRSTLLWKHIMQPEDAKLLPARKVLLFLKATNACWEI
;
A
#
# COMPACT_ATOMS: atom_id res chain seq x y z
N MET A 1 8.23 9.88 12.70
CA MET A 1 7.59 8.55 12.86
C MET A 1 7.85 7.71 11.61
N ASN A 2 8.39 6.50 11.80
CA ASN A 2 9.05 5.68 10.79
C ASN A 2 8.04 4.82 10.00
N HIS A 3 7.19 5.44 9.17
CA HIS A 3 6.14 4.73 8.41
C HIS A 3 6.69 3.84 7.28
N SER A 4 7.93 4.02 6.87
CA SER A 4 8.53 3.43 5.65
C SER A 4 8.63 1.90 5.67
N ARG A 5 8.58 1.27 6.85
CA ARG A 5 8.70 -0.20 7.01
C ARG A 5 7.52 -0.85 7.71
N VAL A 6 6.47 -0.09 8.04
CA VAL A 6 5.31 -0.60 8.81
C VAL A 6 4.61 -1.75 8.11
N LEU A 7 4.61 -1.80 6.78
CA LEU A 7 4.01 -2.91 6.01
C LEU A 7 5.02 -3.94 5.50
N ILE A 8 6.32 -3.69 5.69
CA ILE A 8 7.35 -4.65 5.28
C ILE A 8 7.49 -5.68 6.40
N ARG A 9 7.11 -6.91 6.05
CA ARG A 9 7.32 -8.08 6.90
C ARG A 9 8.82 -8.36 7.13
N PRO A 10 9.18 -8.96 8.29
CA PRO A 10 10.47 -9.60 8.45
C PRO A 10 10.73 -10.64 7.36
N PHE A 11 12.00 -11.00 7.17
CA PHE A 11 12.37 -12.01 6.19
C PHE A 11 11.60 -13.30 6.42
N ASN A 12 10.97 -13.81 5.37
CA ASN A 12 10.47 -15.17 5.34
C ASN A 12 10.53 -15.70 3.91
N LYS A 13 11.15 -16.87 3.78
CA LYS A 13 11.53 -17.52 2.52
C LYS A 13 10.36 -17.62 1.56
N ARG A 14 9.19 -18.06 2.02
CA ARG A 14 8.02 -18.29 1.17
C ARG A 14 7.57 -17.02 0.44
N ALA A 15 7.34 -15.90 1.14
CA ALA A 15 6.90 -14.71 0.42
C ALA A 15 8.04 -13.99 -0.32
N ALA A 16 9.30 -14.23 0.04
CA ALA A 16 10.40 -13.81 -0.83
C ALA A 16 10.30 -14.52 -2.19
N PHE A 17 10.08 -15.84 -2.20
CA PHE A 17 9.81 -16.59 -3.44
C PHE A 17 8.56 -16.09 -4.17
N GLU A 18 7.44 -15.84 -3.48
CA GLU A 18 6.23 -15.32 -4.11
C GLU A 18 6.44 -13.93 -4.73
N ALA A 19 7.21 -13.05 -4.07
CA ALA A 19 7.56 -11.74 -4.60
C ALA A 19 8.51 -11.85 -5.81
N LEU A 20 9.50 -12.74 -5.75
CA LEU A 20 10.45 -12.98 -6.84
C LEU A 20 9.80 -13.67 -8.06
N ALA A 21 8.69 -14.38 -7.86
CA ALA A 21 7.89 -14.93 -8.95
C ALA A 21 7.09 -13.87 -9.73
N LEU A 22 7.03 -12.62 -9.24
CA LEU A 22 6.44 -11.52 -9.98
C LEU A 22 7.40 -11.02 -11.07
N ASN A 23 6.85 -10.60 -12.22
CA ASN A 23 7.64 -9.87 -13.20
C ASN A 23 8.15 -8.52 -12.62
N ARG A 24 9.20 -7.97 -13.23
CA ARG A 24 9.86 -6.72 -12.78
C ARG A 24 8.89 -5.58 -12.54
N LYS A 25 7.92 -5.37 -13.44
CA LYS A 25 6.93 -4.27 -13.33
C LYS A 25 6.05 -4.44 -12.09
N ASN A 26 5.54 -5.65 -11.87
CA ASN A 26 4.69 -5.98 -10.73
C ASN A 26 5.45 -5.89 -9.40
N LEU A 27 6.68 -6.39 -9.35
CA LEU A 27 7.53 -6.28 -8.17
C LEU A 27 7.83 -4.81 -7.82
N CYS A 28 8.14 -3.99 -8.83
CA CYS A 28 8.38 -2.56 -8.66
C CYS A 28 7.16 -1.84 -8.06
N ILE A 29 5.95 -2.08 -8.61
CA ILE A 29 4.71 -1.51 -8.07
C ILE A 29 4.52 -1.90 -6.60
N LEU A 30 4.68 -3.19 -6.29
CA LEU A 30 4.52 -3.69 -4.93
C LEU A 30 5.49 -3.02 -3.95
N VAL A 31 6.79 -2.96 -4.29
CA VAL A 31 7.82 -2.39 -3.43
C VAL A 31 7.63 -0.88 -3.25
N ARG A 32 7.39 -0.12 -4.33
CA ARG A 32 7.14 1.33 -4.27
C ARG A 32 5.92 1.62 -3.40
N ALA A 33 4.82 0.90 -3.59
CA ALA A 33 3.61 1.09 -2.81
C ALA A 33 3.81 0.74 -1.32
N LEU A 34 4.41 -0.41 -1.01
CA LEU A 34 4.60 -0.83 0.40
C LEU A 34 5.54 0.09 1.17
N THR A 35 6.54 0.66 0.50
CA THR A 35 7.49 1.61 1.12
C THR A 35 7.04 3.07 1.07
N GLY A 36 5.94 3.36 0.36
CA GLY A 36 5.45 4.73 0.15
C GLY A 36 6.27 5.57 -0.84
N HIS A 37 7.09 4.96 -1.69
CA HIS A 37 7.85 5.63 -2.76
C HIS A 37 7.09 5.62 -4.09
N CYS A 38 5.85 6.09 -4.05
CA CYS A 38 4.99 6.33 -5.20
C CYS A 38 4.21 7.64 -4.98
N GLY A 39 3.35 8.03 -5.91
CA GLY A 39 2.64 9.31 -5.89
C GLY A 39 1.58 9.47 -4.80
N LEU A 40 1.77 8.92 -3.59
CA LEU A 40 0.92 9.14 -2.42
C LEU A 40 1.08 10.56 -1.89
N ASN A 41 -0.01 11.21 -1.49
CA ASN A 41 0.03 12.60 -1.03
C ASN A 41 0.96 12.80 0.17
N ARG A 42 1.08 11.84 1.10
CA ARG A 42 2.11 11.96 2.17
C ARG A 42 3.52 12.06 1.61
N HIS A 43 3.86 11.25 0.60
CA HIS A 43 5.18 11.28 -0.01
C HIS A 43 5.39 12.58 -0.80
N MET A 44 4.41 12.97 -1.61
CA MET A 44 4.48 14.19 -2.43
C MET A 44 4.51 15.46 -1.57
N PHE A 45 3.78 15.51 -0.47
CA PHE A 45 3.82 16.60 0.51
C PHE A 45 5.20 16.73 1.15
N ASN A 46 5.83 15.61 1.54
CA ASN A 46 7.19 15.62 2.06
C ASN A 46 8.21 16.14 1.02
N LEU A 47 7.96 15.91 -0.27
CA LEU A 47 8.75 16.45 -1.39
C LEU A 47 8.37 17.89 -1.76
N LYS A 48 7.38 18.50 -1.09
CA LYS A 48 6.83 19.83 -1.40
C LYS A 48 6.25 19.94 -2.83
N LEU A 49 5.74 18.82 -3.35
CA LEU A 49 5.07 18.72 -4.66
C LEU A 49 3.55 18.70 -4.55
N GLN A 50 3.02 18.65 -3.32
CA GLN A 50 1.59 18.77 -3.01
C GLN A 50 1.46 19.66 -1.76
N ASP A 51 0.39 20.44 -1.71
CA ASP A 51 0.10 21.35 -0.58
C ASP A 51 -0.49 20.63 0.64
N THR A 52 -0.93 19.38 0.45
CA THR A 52 -1.55 18.58 1.50
C THR A 52 -1.10 17.13 1.46
N ASP A 53 -1.00 16.51 2.63
CA ASP A 53 -0.74 15.08 2.80
C ASP A 53 -2.02 14.23 2.83
N LEU A 54 -3.21 14.86 2.78
CA LEU A 54 -4.49 14.19 2.97
C LEU A 54 -4.79 13.17 1.86
N CYS A 55 -5.47 12.10 2.23
CA CYS A 55 -5.94 11.05 1.34
C CYS A 55 -6.80 11.62 0.22
N ARG A 56 -6.45 11.33 -1.04
CA ARG A 56 -7.21 11.82 -2.19
C ARG A 56 -8.64 11.24 -2.25
N LEU A 57 -8.84 10.09 -1.61
CA LEU A 57 -10.12 9.35 -1.60
C LEU A 57 -11.00 9.72 -0.40
N TYR A 58 -10.42 9.83 0.80
CA TYR A 58 -11.16 10.04 2.06
C TYR A 58 -11.04 11.47 2.63
N LYS A 59 -9.95 12.19 2.32
CA LYS A 59 -9.70 13.60 2.68
C LYS A 59 -9.60 13.96 4.17
N GLU A 60 -9.64 13.01 5.10
CA GLU A 60 -9.52 13.34 6.53
C GLU A 60 -8.27 12.75 7.21
N ALA A 61 -7.54 11.87 6.54
CA ALA A 61 -6.33 11.24 7.07
C ALA A 61 -5.21 11.27 6.02
N ALA A 62 -3.95 11.28 6.46
CA ALA A 62 -2.83 11.32 5.55
C ALA A 62 -2.76 10.09 4.63
N GLU A 63 -2.47 10.32 3.35
CA GLU A 63 -2.37 9.27 2.36
C GLU A 63 -1.07 8.49 2.50
N THR A 64 -1.12 7.42 3.28
CA THR A 64 -0.01 6.50 3.49
C THR A 64 -0.32 5.11 2.94
N PRO A 65 0.70 4.27 2.68
CA PRO A 65 0.47 2.87 2.34
C PRO A 65 -0.38 2.16 3.39
N GLN A 66 -0.08 2.41 4.66
CA GLN A 66 -0.83 1.87 5.80
C GLN A 66 -2.29 2.32 5.73
N HIS A 67 -2.57 3.61 5.58
CA HIS A 67 -3.94 4.10 5.47
C HIS A 67 -4.70 3.38 4.34
N LEU A 68 -4.15 3.33 3.13
CA LEU A 68 -4.84 2.71 1.98
C LEU A 68 -5.08 1.21 2.17
N ILE A 69 -4.05 0.47 2.59
CA ILE A 69 -4.09 -1.00 2.72
C ILE A 69 -4.85 -1.44 3.98
N CYS A 70 -4.88 -0.65 5.05
CA CYS A 70 -5.38 -1.09 6.35
C CYS A 70 -6.74 -0.52 6.72
N SER A 71 -6.99 0.77 6.46
CA SER A 71 -8.08 1.49 7.15
C SER A 71 -8.82 2.57 6.37
N CYS A 72 -8.39 2.94 5.15
CA CYS A 72 -9.06 3.97 4.34
C CYS A 72 -10.53 3.63 4.11
N PRO A 73 -11.50 4.42 4.63
CA PRO A 73 -12.92 4.11 4.53
C PRO A 73 -13.39 3.98 3.08
N ALA A 74 -12.91 4.85 2.19
CA ALA A 74 -13.21 4.82 0.76
C ALA A 74 -12.79 3.51 0.05
N LEU A 75 -11.89 2.72 0.65
CA LEU A 75 -11.38 1.46 0.09
C LEU A 75 -11.93 0.22 0.82
N MET A 76 -12.87 0.38 1.74
CA MET A 76 -13.42 -0.71 2.55
C MET A 76 -13.95 -1.88 1.71
N HIS A 77 -14.77 -1.60 0.70
CA HIS A 77 -15.34 -2.65 -0.16
C HIS A 77 -14.25 -3.38 -0.94
N LYS A 78 -13.31 -2.65 -1.56
CA LYS A 78 -12.19 -3.26 -2.30
C LYS A 78 -11.30 -4.12 -1.41
N ARG A 79 -11.03 -3.69 -0.17
CA ARG A 79 -10.29 -4.52 0.80
C ARG A 79 -11.05 -5.77 1.18
N SER A 80 -12.36 -5.68 1.43
CA SER A 80 -13.17 -6.87 1.73
C SER A 80 -13.15 -7.87 0.57
N THR A 81 -13.35 -7.41 -0.67
CA THR A 81 -13.36 -8.29 -1.84
C THR A 81 -11.99 -8.92 -2.13
N LEU A 82 -10.90 -8.14 -2.06
CA LEU A 82 -9.58 -8.59 -2.55
C LEU A 82 -8.65 -9.08 -1.43
N LEU A 83 -8.76 -8.52 -0.23
CA LEU A 83 -7.92 -8.82 0.94
C LEU A 83 -8.68 -9.59 2.03
N TRP A 84 -10.00 -9.77 1.88
CA TRP A 84 -10.88 -10.54 2.77
C TRP A 84 -11.02 -9.95 4.19
N LYS A 85 -10.68 -8.66 4.36
CA LYS A 85 -10.88 -7.89 5.59
C LYS A 85 -11.30 -6.47 5.27
N HIS A 86 -12.29 -5.92 5.97
CA HIS A 86 -12.76 -4.54 5.79
C HIS A 86 -11.79 -3.51 6.40
N ILE A 87 -11.30 -3.82 7.60
CA ILE A 87 -10.26 -3.10 8.35
C ILE A 87 -9.26 -4.16 8.78
N MET A 88 -7.97 -3.83 8.75
CA MET A 88 -6.93 -4.74 9.21
C MET A 88 -5.80 -4.00 9.91
N GLN A 89 -5.10 -4.69 10.81
CA GLN A 89 -3.89 -4.13 11.42
C GLN A 89 -2.70 -4.29 10.47
N PRO A 90 -1.65 -3.46 10.59
CA PRO A 90 -0.42 -3.62 9.79
C PRO A 90 0.17 -5.03 9.89
N GLU A 91 0.04 -5.69 11.04
CA GLU A 91 0.50 -7.05 11.32
C GLU A 91 -0.23 -8.06 10.43
N ASP A 92 -1.54 -7.90 10.25
CA ASP A 92 -2.32 -8.71 9.32
C ASP A 92 -1.90 -8.46 7.87
N ALA A 93 -1.66 -7.19 7.52
CA ALA A 93 -1.30 -6.80 6.15
C ALA A 93 0.06 -7.39 5.73
N LYS A 94 1.02 -7.51 6.67
CA LYS A 94 2.33 -8.17 6.46
C LYS A 94 2.20 -9.66 6.10
N LEU A 95 1.12 -10.31 6.49
CA LEU A 95 0.87 -11.73 6.25
C LEU A 95 0.15 -12.00 4.92
N LEU A 96 -0.31 -10.95 4.22
CA LEU A 96 -0.98 -11.10 2.95
C LEU A 96 -0.03 -11.61 1.86
N PRO A 97 -0.50 -12.49 0.97
CA PRO A 97 0.26 -12.88 -0.22
C PRO A 97 0.55 -11.66 -1.11
N ALA A 98 1.79 -11.56 -1.61
CA ALA A 98 2.24 -10.45 -2.46
C ALA A 98 1.30 -10.20 -3.66
N ARG A 99 0.78 -11.29 -4.24
CA ARG A 99 -0.16 -11.24 -5.37
C ARG A 99 -1.48 -10.56 -5.01
N LYS A 100 -2.03 -10.79 -3.81
CA LYS A 100 -3.28 -10.16 -3.37
C LYS A 100 -3.10 -8.67 -3.12
N VAL A 101 -2.01 -8.31 -2.46
CA VAL A 101 -1.65 -6.89 -2.25
C VAL A 101 -1.50 -6.20 -3.61
N LEU A 102 -0.80 -6.81 -4.55
CA LEU A 102 -0.65 -6.28 -5.90
C LEU A 102 -2.00 -6.13 -6.63
N LEU A 103 -2.88 -7.12 -6.56
CA LEU A 103 -4.22 -7.06 -7.15
C LEU A 103 -5.01 -5.89 -6.56
N PHE A 104 -4.97 -5.73 -5.23
CA PHE A 104 -5.60 -4.61 -4.54
C PHE A 104 -5.02 -3.27 -5.02
N LEU A 105 -3.69 -3.11 -5.02
CA LEU A 105 -3.03 -1.87 -5.45
C LEU A 105 -3.39 -1.48 -6.88
N LYS A 106 -3.48 -2.45 -7.79
CA LYS A 106 -3.92 -2.21 -9.17
C LYS A 106 -5.40 -1.84 -9.26
N ALA A 107 -6.25 -2.47 -8.46
CA ALA A 107 -7.69 -2.22 -8.49
C ALA A 107 -8.11 -0.89 -7.84
N THR A 108 -7.26 -0.29 -7.02
CA THR A 108 -7.58 0.96 -6.31
C THR A 108 -7.14 2.20 -7.05
N ASN A 109 -6.31 2.10 -8.10
CA ASN A 109 -5.71 3.26 -8.78
C ASN A 109 -5.06 4.26 -7.79
N ALA A 110 -4.75 3.83 -6.57
CA ALA A 110 -4.40 4.74 -5.47
C ALA A 110 -2.90 5.07 -5.44
N CYS A 111 -2.12 4.49 -6.36
CA CYS A 111 -0.67 4.62 -6.46
C CYS A 111 -0.26 4.84 -7.92
N TRP A 112 -0.67 5.95 -8.55
CA TRP A 112 -0.15 6.29 -9.87
C TRP A 112 1.11 7.15 -9.81
N GLU A 113 1.79 7.10 -10.95
CA GLU A 113 3.19 7.32 -11.25
C GLU A 113 3.75 8.68 -10.78
N ILE A 114 4.95 8.63 -10.18
CA ILE A 114 6.00 9.62 -10.45
C ILE A 114 6.81 9.04 -11.60
#